data_AF-A0A7K2MAJ7-F1
#
_entry.id   AF-A0A7K2MAJ7-F1
#
_cell.length_a   1.000
_cell.length_b   1.000
_cell.length_c   1.000
_cell.angle_alpha   90.00
_cell.angle_beta   90.00
_cell.angle_gamma   90.00
#
_symmetry.space_group_name_H-M   'P 1'
#
loop_
_entity.id
_entity.type
_entity.pdbx_description
1 polymer ?
#
loop_
_entity_poly.entity_id
_entity_poly.type
_entity_poly.pdbx_seq_one_letter_code
_entity_poly.pdbx_strand_id
1 'polypeptide(L)'
;ESRAAAHAVFRDGRWVCAVLAGQELLGSLVLHGRPDLEGPDRRLFERSGVVTALLLLLRRSVAETENRVRGDLMTDLLTAPDRDPVGLVDRGRRLGVDLNRPHLLLVAEAGAAVRERLAGAAVQYLFGSGSVSAEHAGASVLLLPCGDGGPGEAARAAAGQLTQLVGAPVTVAGAGPAA
;
A
#
# COMPACT_ATOMS: atom_id res chain seq x y z
N GLU A 1 9.55 -24.73 -4.66
CA GLU A 1 10.91 -25.30 -4.73
C GLU A 1 11.97 -24.34 -4.17
N SER A 2 12.25 -23.17 -4.76
CA SER A 2 13.25 -22.22 -4.20
C SER A 2 12.96 -21.83 -2.75
N ARG A 3 11.69 -21.58 -2.38
CA ARG A 3 11.29 -21.30 -0.98
C ARG A 3 11.67 -22.41 -0.01
N ALA A 4 11.53 -23.67 -0.41
CA ALA A 4 11.83 -24.82 0.45
C ALA A 4 13.33 -25.14 0.48
N ALA A 5 14.03 -24.84 -0.61
CA ALA A 5 15.46 -25.11 -0.74
C ALA A 5 16.34 -23.97 -0.19
N ALA A 6 15.80 -22.78 0.07
CA ALA A 6 16.56 -21.57 0.42
C ALA A 6 17.72 -21.23 -0.55
N HIS A 7 17.63 -21.73 -1.79
CA HIS A 7 18.63 -21.57 -2.84
C HIS A 7 17.96 -21.15 -4.16
N ALA A 8 18.74 -20.56 -5.06
CA ALA A 8 18.28 -20.23 -6.39
C ALA A 8 18.01 -21.51 -7.20
N VAL A 9 16.93 -21.55 -7.97
CA VAL A 9 16.55 -22.69 -8.81
C VAL A 9 16.40 -22.24 -10.26
N PHE A 10 16.83 -23.07 -11.20
CA PHE A 10 16.65 -22.82 -12.63
C PHE A 10 15.33 -23.47 -13.10
N ARG A 11 14.41 -22.66 -13.64
CA ARG A 11 13.10 -23.09 -14.14
C ARG A 11 12.73 -22.24 -15.36
N ASP A 12 12.19 -22.87 -16.40
CA ASP A 12 11.69 -22.19 -17.61
C ASP A 12 12.70 -21.20 -18.24
N GLY A 13 13.98 -21.57 -18.29
CA GLY A 13 15.03 -20.73 -18.89
C GLY A 13 15.49 -19.54 -18.03
N ARG A 14 15.08 -19.48 -16.75
CA ARG A 14 15.40 -18.38 -15.82
C ARG A 14 15.78 -18.90 -14.44
N TRP A 15 16.61 -18.14 -13.74
CA TRP A 15 16.93 -18.41 -12.33
C TRP A 15 15.96 -17.66 -11.43
N VAL A 16 15.42 -18.36 -10.44
CA VAL A 16 14.50 -17.80 -9.45
C VAL A 16 15.08 -17.99 -8.07
N CYS A 17 15.21 -16.90 -7.32
CA CYS A 17 15.58 -16.91 -5.91
C CYS A 17 14.42 -16.35 -5.09
N ALA A 18 13.88 -17.15 -4.17
CA ALA A 18 12.90 -16.67 -3.21
C ALA A 18 13.53 -15.62 -2.29
N VAL A 19 12.80 -14.54 -2.02
CA VAL A 19 13.17 -13.48 -1.07
C VAL A 19 12.42 -13.75 0.22
N LEU A 20 13.14 -14.19 1.26
CA LEU A 20 12.55 -14.71 2.49
C LEU A 20 12.98 -13.91 3.72
N ALA A 21 12.05 -13.74 4.66
CA ALA A 21 12.31 -13.30 6.03
C ALA A 21 11.94 -14.43 7.00
N GLY A 22 12.93 -15.20 7.44
CA GLY A 22 12.67 -16.44 8.16
C GLY A 22 11.88 -17.42 7.28
N GLN A 23 10.61 -17.66 7.63
CA GLN A 23 9.70 -18.53 6.86
C GLN A 23 8.73 -17.74 5.95
N GLU A 24 8.72 -16.41 6.06
CA GLU A 24 7.83 -15.55 5.29
C GLU A 24 8.37 -15.30 3.88
N LEU A 25 7.53 -15.48 2.86
CA LEU A 25 7.86 -15.16 1.48
C LEU A 25 7.50 -13.70 1.18
N LEU A 26 8.51 -12.86 1.03
CA LEU A 26 8.34 -11.45 0.71
C LEU A 26 8.30 -11.17 -0.80
N GLY A 27 8.83 -12.10 -1.61
CA GLY A 27 8.84 -11.99 -3.05
C GLY A 27 9.83 -12.96 -3.72
N SER A 28 10.24 -12.64 -4.93
CA SER A 28 11.25 -13.41 -5.66
C SER A 28 12.08 -12.52 -6.57
N LEU A 29 13.39 -12.80 -6.66
CA LEU A 29 14.26 -12.27 -7.69
C LEU A 29 14.29 -13.24 -8.87
N VAL A 30 14.24 -12.70 -10.07
CA VAL A 30 14.28 -13.48 -11.32
C VAL A 30 15.41 -12.95 -12.19
N LEU A 31 16.34 -13.83 -12.56
CA LEU A 31 17.45 -13.53 -13.46
C LEU A 31 17.23 -14.25 -14.80
N HIS A 32 17.24 -13.47 -15.88
CA HIS A 32 17.07 -13.94 -17.26
C HIS A 32 18.41 -13.89 -18.01
N GLY A 33 18.53 -14.67 -19.09
CA GLY A 33 19.68 -14.58 -20.02
C GLY A 33 21.03 -15.07 -19.48
N ARG A 34 21.01 -15.79 -18.35
CA ARG A 34 22.21 -16.39 -17.72
C ARG A 34 21.93 -17.85 -17.37
N PRO A 35 21.84 -18.76 -18.36
CA PRO A 35 21.55 -20.18 -18.09
C PRO A 35 22.62 -20.82 -17.20
N ASP A 36 23.89 -20.48 -17.43
CA ASP A 36 25.05 -21.10 -16.77
C ASP A 36 25.49 -20.33 -15.52
N LEU A 37 24.56 -20.11 -14.58
CA LEU A 37 24.87 -19.41 -13.33
C LEU A 37 25.56 -20.37 -12.34
N GLU A 38 26.88 -20.29 -12.26
CA GLU A 38 27.70 -21.24 -11.49
C GLU A 38 28.27 -20.67 -10.19
N GLY A 39 28.69 -21.58 -9.31
CA GLY A 39 29.37 -21.36 -8.03
C GLY A 39 29.34 -19.94 -7.44
N PRO A 40 30.36 -19.10 -7.70
CA PRO A 40 30.44 -17.74 -7.13
C PRO A 40 29.26 -16.83 -7.52
N ASP A 41 28.85 -16.85 -8.79
CA ASP A 41 27.78 -16.00 -9.33
C ASP A 41 26.42 -16.41 -8.76
N ARG A 42 26.19 -17.73 -8.61
CA ARG A 42 24.97 -18.24 -7.97
C ARG A 42 24.89 -17.82 -6.51
N ARG A 43 26.00 -17.92 -5.75
CA ARG A 43 26.04 -17.46 -4.36
C ARG A 43 25.83 -15.95 -4.24
N LEU A 44 26.33 -15.18 -5.21
CA LEU A 44 26.09 -13.74 -5.24
C LEU A 44 24.61 -13.43 -5.47
N PHE A 45 23.98 -14.11 -6.43
CA PHE A 45 22.53 -13.96 -6.70
C PHE A 45 21.68 -14.34 -5.48
N GLU A 46 22.02 -15.44 -4.79
CA GLU A 46 21.36 -15.84 -3.54
C GLU A 46 21.55 -14.80 -2.42
N ARG A 47 22.76 -14.22 -2.28
CA ARG A 47 23.02 -13.12 -1.34
C ARG A 47 22.24 -11.85 -1.69
N SER A 48 22.06 -11.54 -2.97
CA SER A 48 21.18 -10.45 -3.39
C SER A 48 19.75 -10.68 -2.91
N GLY A 49 19.26 -11.93 -2.94
CA GLY A 49 17.96 -12.29 -2.36
C GLY A 49 17.83 -11.95 -0.87
N VAL A 50 18.88 -12.24 -0.08
CA VAL A 50 18.92 -11.89 1.36
C VAL A 50 18.93 -10.38 1.57
N VAL A 51 19.75 -9.63 0.82
CA VAL A 51 19.78 -8.16 0.91
C VAL A 51 18.44 -7.56 0.51
N THR A 52 17.81 -8.07 -0.54
CA THR A 52 16.45 -7.66 -0.93
C THR A 52 15.44 -7.95 0.17
N ALA A 53 15.53 -9.10 0.86
CA ALA A 53 14.64 -9.40 1.98
C ALA A 53 14.77 -8.38 3.11
N LEU A 54 16.01 -8.02 3.48
CA LEU A 54 16.27 -6.98 4.48
C LEU A 54 15.72 -5.61 4.06
N LEU A 55 15.89 -5.23 2.80
CA LEU A 55 15.33 -3.98 2.27
C LEU A 55 13.79 -3.98 2.29
N LEU A 56 13.16 -5.11 1.94
CA LEU A 56 11.70 -5.26 1.98
C LEU A 56 11.18 -5.22 3.42
N LEU A 57 11.88 -5.87 4.37
CA LEU A 57 11.55 -5.78 5.81
C LEU A 57 11.67 -4.36 6.34
N LEU A 58 12.75 -3.64 5.99
CA LEU A 58 12.93 -2.26 6.41
C LEU A 58 11.82 -1.37 5.85
N ARG A 59 11.49 -1.53 4.56
CA ARG A 59 10.39 -0.81 3.90
C ARG A 59 9.05 -1.13 4.54
N ARG A 60 8.82 -2.38 4.97
CA ARG A 60 7.62 -2.78 5.70
C ARG A 60 7.48 -2.06 7.03
N SER A 61 8.53 -2.00 7.85
CA SER A 61 8.51 -1.30 9.15
C SER A 61 8.23 0.20 9.01
N VAL A 62 8.85 0.83 8.01
CA VAL A 62 8.58 2.25 7.68
C VAL A 62 7.15 2.43 7.19
N ALA A 63 6.68 1.60 6.24
CA ALA A 63 5.32 1.69 5.71
C ALA A 63 4.24 1.41 6.77
N GLU A 64 4.47 0.47 7.69
CA GLU A 64 3.57 0.20 8.82
C GLU A 64 3.53 1.37 9.79
N THR A 65 4.70 1.97 10.10
CA THR A 65 4.78 3.16 10.96
C THR A 65 4.08 4.35 10.30
N GLU A 66 4.33 4.61 9.02
CA GLU A 66 3.68 5.67 8.26
C GLU A 66 2.17 5.46 8.17
N ASN A 67 1.72 4.23 7.89
CA ASN A 67 0.29 3.89 7.88
C ASN A 67 -0.35 4.07 9.26
N ARG A 68 0.36 3.76 10.35
CA ARG A 68 -0.11 4.01 11.71
C ARG A 68 -0.29 5.50 11.99
N VAL A 69 0.73 6.30 11.70
CA VAL A 69 0.67 7.77 11.89
C VAL A 69 -0.44 8.39 11.03
N ARG A 70 -0.62 7.88 9.81
CA ARG A 70 -1.69 8.27 8.90
C ARG A 70 -3.08 7.91 9.43
N GLY A 71 -3.21 6.72 10.02
CA GLY A 71 -4.43 6.27 10.68
C GLY A 71 -4.78 7.06 11.94
N ASP A 72 -3.77 7.45 12.72
CA ASP A 72 -3.97 8.31 13.90
C ASP A 72 -4.51 9.68 13.47
N LEU A 73 -3.93 10.30 12.43
CA LEU A 73 -4.48 11.55 11.87
C LEU A 73 -5.93 11.38 11.39
N MET A 74 -6.22 10.33 10.63
CA MET A 74 -7.58 10.07 10.13
C MET A 74 -8.57 9.85 11.28
N THR A 75 -8.16 9.12 12.31
CA THR A 75 -8.99 8.86 13.50
C THR A 75 -9.28 10.16 14.24
N ASP A 76 -8.28 11.02 14.44
CA ASP A 76 -8.46 12.31 15.11
C ASP A 76 -9.42 13.23 14.30
N LEU A 77 -9.29 13.24 12.97
CA LEU A 77 -10.20 13.98 12.08
C LEU A 77 -11.65 13.50 12.17
N LEU A 78 -11.87 12.18 12.30
CA LEU A 78 -13.21 11.59 12.36
C LEU A 78 -13.85 11.65 13.74
N THR A 79 -13.05 11.68 14.82
CA THR A 79 -13.55 11.52 16.19
C THR A 79 -13.49 12.80 17.02
N ALA A 80 -12.52 13.69 16.80
CA ALA A 80 -12.33 14.89 17.60
C ALA A 80 -11.70 16.06 16.80
N PRO A 81 -12.30 16.47 15.66
CA PRO A 81 -11.72 17.49 14.78
C PRO A 81 -11.53 18.86 15.45
N ASP A 82 -12.39 19.21 16.42
CA ASP A 82 -12.35 20.53 17.10
C ASP A 82 -11.31 20.63 18.22
N ARG A 83 -10.67 19.52 18.61
CA ARG A 83 -9.78 19.47 19.78
C ARG A 83 -8.45 20.19 19.56
N ASP A 84 -7.88 20.05 18.37
CA ASP A 84 -6.64 20.71 17.96
C ASP A 84 -6.60 20.91 16.42
N PRO A 85 -7.40 21.85 15.87
CA PRO A 85 -7.49 22.06 14.43
C PRO A 85 -6.15 22.46 13.80
N VAL A 86 -5.36 23.27 14.51
CA VAL A 86 -4.05 23.75 14.02
C VAL A 86 -3.05 22.60 13.95
N GLY A 87 -2.98 21.77 15.00
CA GLY A 87 -2.11 20.60 15.02
C GLY A 87 -2.51 19.53 13.99
N LEU A 88 -3.81 19.41 13.67
CA LEU A 88 -4.29 18.53 12.59
C LEU A 88 -3.80 19.00 11.22
N VAL A 89 -3.92 20.31 10.92
CA VAL A 89 -3.42 20.89 9.68
C VAL A 89 -1.91 20.69 9.51
N ASP A 90 -1.13 20.95 10.56
CA ASP A 90 0.33 20.79 10.51
C ASP A 90 0.75 19.32 10.34
N ARG A 91 0.05 18.38 11.01
CA ARG A 91 0.27 16.95 10.81
C ARG A 91 -0.11 16.51 9.39
N GLY A 92 -1.23 17.00 8.86
CA GLY A 92 -1.64 16.77 7.48
C GLY A 92 -0.54 17.16 6.50
N ARG A 93 0.00 18.38 6.62
CA ARG A 93 1.07 18.88 5.73
C ARG A 93 2.33 18.02 5.77
N ARG A 94 2.73 17.54 6.95
CA ARG A 94 3.88 16.62 7.10
C ARG A 94 3.64 15.27 6.41
N LEU A 95 2.38 14.86 6.28
CA LEU A 95 1.97 13.64 5.57
C LEU A 95 1.61 13.87 4.10
N GLY A 96 1.83 15.10 3.59
CA GLY A 96 1.58 15.46 2.19
C GLY A 96 0.14 15.87 1.86
N VAL A 97 -0.68 16.14 2.88
CA VAL A 97 -2.10 16.53 2.75
C VAL A 97 -2.29 17.97 3.21
N ASP A 98 -2.80 18.85 2.35
CA ASP A 98 -3.09 20.24 2.72
C ASP A 98 -4.55 20.41 3.13
N LEU A 99 -4.86 20.12 4.41
CA LEU A 99 -6.21 20.16 4.98
C LEU A 99 -6.93 21.52 4.87
N ASN A 100 -6.27 22.61 4.45
CA ASN A 100 -6.92 23.91 4.21
C ASN A 100 -7.57 24.02 2.81
N ARG A 101 -7.38 23.01 1.97
CA ARG A 101 -8.05 22.92 0.67
C ARG A 101 -9.33 22.10 0.79
N PRO A 102 -10.28 22.22 -0.14
CA PRO A 102 -11.42 21.33 -0.17
C PRO A 102 -10.99 19.88 -0.45
N HIS A 103 -11.50 18.92 0.31
CA HIS A 103 -11.25 17.48 0.15
C HIS A 103 -12.54 16.70 -0.06
N LEU A 104 -12.43 15.60 -0.79
CA LEU A 104 -13.44 14.55 -0.87
C LEU A 104 -13.04 13.40 0.08
N LEU A 105 -14.02 12.88 0.81
CA LEU A 105 -13.87 11.70 1.64
C LEU A 105 -14.50 10.51 0.92
N LEU A 106 -13.73 9.43 0.73
CA LEU A 106 -14.25 8.17 0.24
C LEU A 106 -14.12 7.09 1.33
N VAL A 107 -15.13 6.23 1.42
CA VAL A 107 -15.11 5.05 2.29
C VAL A 107 -15.29 3.83 1.42
N ALA A 108 -14.26 2.98 1.38
CA ALA A 108 -14.23 1.74 0.62
C ALA A 108 -14.38 0.54 1.55
N GLU A 109 -15.30 -0.36 1.19
CA GLU A 109 -15.55 -1.61 1.89
C GLU A 109 -15.51 -2.79 0.93
N ALA A 110 -15.03 -3.92 1.46
CA ALA A 110 -15.03 -5.20 0.78
C ALA A 110 -15.23 -6.33 1.81
N GLY A 111 -15.46 -7.55 1.33
CA GLY A 111 -15.60 -8.72 2.19
C GLY A 111 -14.39 -8.91 3.12
N ALA A 112 -14.61 -9.43 4.33
CA ALA A 112 -13.58 -9.54 5.37
C ALA A 112 -12.31 -10.30 4.90
N ALA A 113 -12.46 -11.31 4.03
CA ALA A 113 -11.35 -12.09 3.47
C ALA A 113 -10.40 -11.30 2.57
N VAL A 114 -10.78 -10.08 2.13
CA VAL A 114 -9.97 -9.27 1.19
C VAL A 114 -9.55 -7.92 1.77
N ARG A 115 -9.78 -7.69 3.07
CA ARG A 115 -9.51 -6.41 3.75
C ARG A 115 -8.06 -5.95 3.63
N GLU A 116 -7.11 -6.83 3.91
CA GLU A 116 -5.67 -6.50 3.83
C GLU A 116 -5.26 -6.13 2.39
N ARG A 117 -5.81 -6.84 1.39
CA ARG A 117 -5.63 -6.49 -0.03
C ARG A 117 -6.26 -5.16 -0.39
N LEU A 118 -7.41 -4.83 0.18
CA LEU A 118 -8.07 -3.53 -0.01
C LEU A 118 -7.21 -2.39 0.55
N ALA A 119 -6.65 -2.54 1.74
CA ALA A 119 -5.76 -1.54 2.33
C ALA A 119 -4.52 -1.30 1.43
N GLY A 120 -3.90 -2.38 0.93
CA GLY A 120 -2.80 -2.28 -0.04
C GLY A 120 -3.22 -1.62 -1.35
N ALA A 121 -4.39 -1.97 -1.89
CA ALA A 121 -4.93 -1.39 -3.12
C ALA A 121 -5.27 0.10 -2.96
N ALA A 122 -5.77 0.53 -1.79
CA ALA A 122 -6.05 1.93 -1.50
C ALA A 122 -4.76 2.78 -1.52
N VAL A 123 -3.68 2.29 -0.90
CA VAL A 123 -2.36 2.96 -0.95
C VAL A 123 -1.84 3.05 -2.38
N GLN A 124 -1.98 1.97 -3.16
CA GLN A 124 -1.58 1.95 -4.58
C GLN A 124 -2.41 2.93 -5.42
N TYR A 125 -3.72 2.99 -5.20
CA TYR A 125 -4.64 3.89 -5.90
C TYR A 125 -4.30 5.37 -5.65
N LEU A 126 -3.89 5.72 -4.43
CA LEU A 126 -3.57 7.11 -4.05
C LEU A 126 -2.13 7.54 -4.37
N PHE A 127 -1.31 6.65 -4.91
CA PHE A 127 0.11 6.92 -5.07
C PHE A 127 0.35 8.18 -5.94
N GLY A 128 1.09 9.15 -5.40
CA GLY A 128 1.52 10.35 -6.13
C GLY A 128 0.56 11.56 -6.11
N SER A 129 -0.47 11.59 -5.25
CA SER A 129 -1.59 12.55 -5.40
C SER A 129 -1.93 13.45 -4.20
N GLY A 130 -1.02 13.69 -3.24
CA GLY A 130 -1.33 14.55 -2.07
C GLY A 130 -2.54 14.06 -1.25
N SER A 131 -2.82 12.76 -1.38
CA SER A 131 -3.99 12.07 -0.85
C SER A 131 -3.56 11.09 0.23
N VAL A 132 -4.51 10.68 1.06
CA VAL A 132 -4.20 9.88 2.24
C VAL A 132 -5.25 8.79 2.45
N SER A 133 -4.81 7.56 2.73
CA SER A 133 -5.71 6.46 3.11
C SER A 133 -5.34 5.87 4.47
N ALA A 134 -6.34 5.49 5.24
CA ALA A 134 -6.16 4.70 6.45
C ALA A 134 -7.30 3.71 6.65
N GLU A 135 -7.06 2.69 7.46
CA GLU A 135 -8.14 1.83 7.93
C GLU A 135 -8.85 2.47 9.12
N HIS A 136 -10.19 2.48 9.10
CA HIS A 136 -11.01 2.95 10.21
C HIS A 136 -12.25 2.06 10.33
N ALA A 137 -12.51 1.53 11.52
CA ALA A 137 -13.63 0.61 11.81
C ALA A 137 -13.75 -0.60 10.84
N GLY A 138 -12.65 -0.99 10.17
CA GLY A 138 -12.63 -2.09 9.22
C GLY A 138 -12.96 -1.73 7.77
N ALA A 139 -13.17 -0.46 7.47
CA ALA A 139 -13.22 0.10 6.13
C ALA A 139 -11.91 0.81 5.79
N SER A 140 -11.59 0.95 4.51
CA SER A 140 -10.52 1.82 4.05
C SER A 140 -11.09 3.21 3.77
N VAL A 141 -10.65 4.21 4.51
CA VAL A 141 -11.03 5.61 4.36
C VAL A 141 -9.96 6.33 3.56
N LEU A 142 -10.36 7.03 2.50
CA LEU A 142 -9.48 7.78 1.60
C LEU A 142 -9.89 9.25 1.63
N LEU A 143 -8.93 10.14 1.73
CA LEU A 143 -9.12 11.58 1.60
C LEU A 143 -8.33 12.06 0.38
N LEU A 144 -9.06 12.69 -0.53
CA LEU A 144 -8.59 13.16 -1.84
C LEU A 144 -8.73 14.68 -1.90
N PRO A 145 -7.78 15.41 -2.50
CA PRO A 145 -8.01 16.78 -2.91
C PRO A 145 -9.25 16.86 -3.82
N CYS A 146 -10.10 17.86 -3.62
CA CYS A 146 -11.22 18.08 -4.52
C CYS A 146 -10.70 18.45 -5.92
N GLY A 147 -11.04 17.64 -6.91
CA GLY A 147 -10.86 17.96 -8.33
C GLY A 147 -12.12 18.58 -8.92
N ASP A 148 -12.19 18.60 -10.24
CA ASP A 148 -13.34 19.13 -10.99
C ASP A 148 -14.60 18.24 -10.90
N GLY A 149 -14.46 16.99 -10.43
CA GLY A 149 -15.53 16.01 -10.32
C GLY A 149 -16.16 15.93 -8.93
N GLY A 150 -17.43 15.49 -8.87
CA GLY A 150 -18.17 15.33 -7.62
C GLY A 150 -17.83 14.05 -6.83
N PRO A 151 -18.26 13.97 -5.55
CA PRO A 151 -17.97 12.81 -4.69
C PRO A 151 -18.47 11.47 -5.26
N GLY A 152 -19.61 11.47 -5.96
CA GLY A 152 -20.15 10.26 -6.58
C GLY A 152 -19.35 9.77 -7.80
N GLU A 153 -18.72 10.66 -8.54
CA GLU A 153 -17.85 10.31 -9.67
C GLU A 153 -16.52 9.76 -9.15
N ALA A 154 -15.93 10.41 -8.15
CA ALA A 154 -14.74 9.94 -7.47
C ALA A 154 -14.95 8.55 -6.84
N ALA A 155 -16.07 8.35 -6.14
CA ALA A 155 -16.44 7.06 -5.56
C ALA A 155 -16.57 5.95 -6.63
N ARG A 156 -17.23 6.23 -7.75
CA ARG A 156 -17.38 5.25 -8.84
C ARG A 156 -16.04 4.90 -9.50
N ALA A 157 -15.18 5.90 -9.71
CA ALA A 157 -13.84 5.69 -10.25
C ALA A 157 -12.99 4.82 -9.30
N ALA A 158 -13.01 5.15 -8.00
CA ALA A 158 -12.32 4.38 -6.97
C ALA A 158 -12.86 2.94 -6.87
N ALA A 159 -14.17 2.74 -6.89
CA ALA A 159 -14.78 1.40 -6.84
C ALA A 159 -14.31 0.51 -8.00
N GLY A 160 -14.27 1.05 -9.22
CA GLY A 160 -13.78 0.32 -10.39
C GLY A 160 -12.30 -0.07 -10.28
N GLN A 161 -11.45 0.88 -9.90
CA GLN A 161 -10.00 0.64 -9.78
C GLN A 161 -9.68 -0.30 -8.62
N LEU A 162 -10.28 -0.10 -7.44
CA LEU A 162 -10.06 -0.95 -6.28
C LEU A 162 -10.58 -2.37 -6.52
N THR A 163 -11.71 -2.53 -7.21
CA THR A 163 -12.20 -3.88 -7.61
C THR A 163 -11.19 -4.60 -8.49
N GLN A 164 -10.56 -3.91 -9.45
CA GLN A 164 -9.53 -4.49 -10.31
C GLN A 164 -8.27 -4.88 -9.54
N LEU A 165 -7.78 -3.99 -8.67
CA LEU A 165 -6.57 -4.23 -7.86
C LEU A 165 -6.76 -5.35 -6.84
N VAL A 166 -7.92 -5.40 -6.19
CA VAL A 166 -8.24 -6.41 -5.17
C VAL A 166 -8.62 -7.75 -5.82
N GLY A 167 -9.25 -7.74 -7.00
CA GLY A 167 -9.80 -8.94 -7.64
C GLY A 167 -11.08 -9.45 -6.97
N ALA A 168 -11.81 -8.58 -6.27
CA ALA A 168 -13.09 -8.86 -5.64
C ALA A 168 -13.95 -7.57 -5.61
N PRO A 169 -15.30 -7.67 -5.53
CA PRO A 169 -16.15 -6.48 -5.51
C PRO A 169 -15.83 -5.56 -4.33
N VAL A 170 -15.63 -4.26 -4.63
CA VAL A 170 -15.43 -3.19 -3.65
C VAL A 170 -16.56 -2.17 -3.79
N THR A 171 -17.21 -1.85 -2.68
CA THR A 171 -18.21 -0.77 -2.61
C THR A 171 -17.53 0.48 -2.09
N VAL A 172 -17.78 1.63 -2.74
CA VAL A 172 -17.22 2.91 -2.30
C VAL A 172 -18.33 3.95 -2.17
N ALA A 173 -18.39 4.60 -1.02
CA ALA A 173 -19.20 5.80 -0.79
C ALA A 173 -18.31 7.04 -0.84
N GLY A 174 -18.85 8.17 -1.30
CA GLY A 174 -18.13 9.44 -1.37
C GLY A 174 -18.93 10.59 -0.75
N ALA A 175 -18.25 11.50 -0.06
CA ALA A 175 -18.80 12.69 0.57
C ALA A 175 -17.87 13.90 0.39
N GLY A 176 -18.41 15.11 0.59
CA GLY A 176 -17.71 16.39 0.42
C GLY A 176 -18.18 17.18 -0.81
N PRO A 177 -17.47 18.26 -1.18
CA PRO A 177 -16.22 18.71 -0.55
C PRO A 177 -16.40 19.23 0.87
N ALA A 178 -15.44 18.95 1.75
CA ALA A 178 -15.30 19.57 3.06
C ALA A 178 -14.01 20.41 3.09
N ALA A 179 -14.04 21.57 3.75
CA ALA A 179 -12.92 22.50 3.91
C ALA A 179 -12.77 22.87 5.38
#